data_AF-A0A6A5TXS4-F1
#
_entry.id   AF-A0A6A5TXS4-F1
#
_cell.length_a   1.000
_cell.length_b   1.000
_cell.length_c   1.000
_cell.angle_alpha   90.00
_cell.angle_beta   90.00
_cell.angle_gamma   90.00
#
_symmetry.space_group_name_H-M   'P 1'
#
loop_
_entity.id
_entity.type
_entity.pdbx_description
1 polymer ?
#
loop_
_entity_poly.entity_id
_entity_poly.type
_entity_poly.pdbx_seq_one_letter_code
_entity_poly.pdbx_strand_id
1 'polypeptide(L)'
;MSMFNSLNRLNTYFDMARKSIGAGRKPSKRSRSNSQRSGQEQNGVMYESRFSMPSDLPSWPCDPQVRKEIRRSREWVVVNTIATKTLRPPFPNTPQLVTTLLRIQLRVEKIQLISVPTTVQELLKSRKPTRIAVFVRTKSPLHSHPPDEVVKAACSTLDIPIIGDSHPTLLVIEKWDRLDIFAFDVYHTAYNPSTAHHEASLPVVLVDYGKRYSVVKAAGAQFQKEVNIAVAREHDLNGWDATPPYIVDHTGTRVPTYPNPRSLITLRSKPAVQSEDLHFEDEVSRSAGGVFAT
;
A
#
# COMPACT_ATOMS: atom_id res chain seq x y z
N MET A 1 -4.62 -22.20 -8.95
CA MET A 1 -5.21 -21.24 -9.91
C MET A 1 -6.27 -20.29 -9.32
N SER A 2 -6.75 -20.47 -8.07
CA SER A 2 -7.77 -19.60 -7.46
C SER A 2 -7.25 -18.24 -6.92
N MET A 3 -6.00 -18.19 -6.40
CA MET A 3 -5.45 -16.95 -5.78
C MET A 3 -5.26 -15.78 -6.76
N PHE A 4 -4.92 -16.05 -8.02
CA PHE A 4 -4.71 -15.01 -9.02
C PHE A 4 -6.01 -14.33 -9.50
N ASN A 5 -7.17 -15.01 -9.39
CA ASN A 5 -8.42 -14.48 -9.92
C ASN A 5 -9.06 -13.41 -9.03
N SER A 6 -8.93 -13.50 -7.71
CA SER A 6 -9.48 -12.48 -6.80
C SER A 6 -8.68 -11.17 -6.87
N LEU A 7 -7.36 -11.26 -7.03
CA LEU A 7 -6.47 -10.11 -7.19
C LEU A 7 -6.48 -9.51 -8.60
N ASN A 8 -6.60 -10.33 -9.64
CA ASN A 8 -6.92 -9.82 -10.96
C ASN A 8 -8.27 -9.10 -10.91
N ARG A 9 -9.29 -9.60 -10.22
CA ARG A 9 -10.56 -8.89 -10.06
C ARG A 9 -10.43 -7.58 -9.30
N LEU A 10 -9.68 -7.53 -8.20
CA LEU A 10 -9.39 -6.28 -7.49
C LEU A 10 -8.63 -5.30 -8.39
N ASN A 11 -7.52 -5.70 -9.02
CA ASN A 11 -6.78 -4.86 -9.98
C ASN A 11 -7.64 -4.40 -11.16
N THR A 12 -8.48 -5.27 -11.71
CA THR A 12 -9.42 -4.95 -12.79
C THR A 12 -10.49 -3.97 -12.30
N TYR A 13 -11.01 -4.16 -11.08
CA TYR A 13 -11.96 -3.26 -10.43
C TYR A 13 -11.32 -1.88 -10.17
N PHE A 14 -10.03 -1.81 -9.84
CA PHE A 14 -9.28 -0.57 -9.69
C PHE A 14 -8.97 0.12 -11.02
N ASP A 15 -8.68 -0.63 -12.07
CA ASP A 15 -8.55 -0.09 -13.43
C ASP A 15 -9.91 0.41 -13.97
N MET A 16 -11.01 -0.26 -13.63
CA MET A 16 -12.37 0.18 -13.94
C MET A 16 -12.75 1.44 -13.12
N ALA A 17 -12.45 1.48 -11.83
CA ALA A 17 -12.70 2.65 -10.98
C ALA A 17 -11.86 3.88 -11.37
N ARG A 18 -10.63 3.67 -11.90
CA ARG A 18 -9.86 4.75 -12.52
C ARG A 18 -10.48 5.26 -13.82
N LYS A 19 -10.98 4.35 -14.67
CA LYS A 19 -11.66 4.73 -15.92
C LYS A 19 -12.94 5.52 -15.68
N SER A 20 -13.71 5.19 -14.63
CA SER A 20 -14.93 5.93 -14.29
C SER A 20 -14.66 7.35 -13.75
N ILE A 21 -13.50 7.58 -13.11
CA ILE A 21 -13.11 8.92 -12.61
C ILE A 21 -12.41 9.76 -13.70
N GLY A 22 -11.80 9.12 -14.70
CA GLY A 22 -11.01 9.77 -15.75
C GLY A 22 -11.71 10.09 -17.08
N ALA A 23 -12.99 9.77 -17.25
CA ALA A 23 -13.68 9.92 -18.55
C ALA A 23 -13.96 11.38 -18.96
N GLY A 24 -13.70 12.37 -18.10
CA GLY A 24 -13.97 13.79 -18.35
C GLY A 24 -12.72 14.62 -18.64
N ARG A 25 -12.11 14.45 -19.83
CA ARG A 25 -11.34 15.45 -20.63
C ARG A 25 -10.24 14.77 -21.44
N LYS A 26 -10.44 14.68 -22.76
CA LYS A 26 -9.37 14.36 -23.71
C LYS A 26 -8.29 15.45 -23.64
N PRO A 27 -7.01 15.14 -23.40
CA PRO A 27 -5.96 16.14 -23.50
C PRO A 27 -5.72 16.50 -24.98
N SER A 28 -5.83 17.79 -25.28
CA SER A 28 -5.42 18.41 -26.53
C SER A 28 -3.94 18.08 -26.81
N LYS A 29 -3.68 17.45 -27.96
CA LYS A 29 -2.33 17.16 -28.47
C LYS A 29 -1.59 18.49 -28.65
N ARG A 30 -0.55 18.74 -27.85
CA ARG A 30 0.38 19.86 -28.08
C ARG A 30 1.75 19.28 -28.41
N SER A 31 2.09 19.35 -29.69
CA SER A 31 3.39 19.01 -30.26
C SER A 31 4.48 19.83 -29.58
N ARG A 32 5.55 19.17 -29.11
CA ARG A 32 6.77 19.84 -28.63
C ARG A 32 7.95 19.31 -29.43
N SER A 33 8.61 20.25 -30.11
CA SER A 33 9.84 20.10 -30.86
C SER A 33 11.04 19.94 -29.93
N ASN A 34 11.97 19.08 -30.34
CA ASN A 34 13.28 18.88 -29.73
C ASN A 34 14.16 20.12 -29.88
N SER A 35 14.92 20.45 -28.83
CA SER A 35 16.09 21.33 -28.89
C SER A 35 17.21 20.66 -28.11
N GLN A 36 18.23 20.23 -28.83
CA GLN A 36 19.53 19.83 -28.29
C GLN A 36 20.24 21.07 -27.73
N ARG A 37 20.85 20.92 -26.54
CA ARG A 37 21.94 21.79 -26.10
C ARG A 37 23.01 20.95 -25.40
N SER A 38 24.17 20.93 -26.04
CA SER A 38 25.49 20.55 -25.52
C SER A 38 26.03 21.62 -24.56
N GLY A 39 26.92 21.23 -23.65
CA GLY A 39 27.90 22.18 -23.08
C GLY A 39 28.36 21.92 -21.65
N GLN A 40 29.59 21.41 -21.58
CA GLN A 40 30.70 21.80 -20.68
C GLN A 40 30.75 21.41 -19.18
N GLU A 41 31.92 20.82 -18.89
CA GLU A 41 32.58 20.53 -17.62
C GLU A 41 32.79 21.77 -16.74
N GLN A 42 32.86 21.58 -15.42
CA GLN A 42 33.92 22.16 -14.57
C GLN A 42 34.26 21.22 -13.40
N ASN A 43 35.56 21.00 -13.22
CA ASN A 43 36.21 20.31 -12.10
C ASN A 43 36.14 21.16 -10.82
N GLY A 44 35.86 20.52 -9.68
CA GLY A 44 35.83 21.14 -8.36
C GLY A 44 36.54 20.29 -7.33
N VAL A 45 37.56 20.87 -6.71
CA VAL A 45 38.52 20.32 -5.74
C VAL A 45 37.81 19.92 -4.42
N MET A 46 38.07 18.70 -3.93
CA MET A 46 37.61 18.23 -2.61
C MET A 46 38.56 18.70 -1.50
N TYR A 47 38.00 19.36 -0.48
CA TYR A 47 38.65 19.56 0.81
C TYR A 47 38.21 18.45 1.77
N GLU A 48 39.18 17.68 2.26
CA GLU A 48 38.99 16.63 3.27
C GLU A 48 39.22 17.26 4.66
N SER A 49 38.18 17.36 5.48
CA SER A 49 38.29 17.77 6.90
C SER A 49 38.05 16.56 7.79
N ARG A 50 39.12 16.12 8.47
CA ARG A 50 39.09 15.05 9.46
C ARG A 50 38.67 15.62 10.81
N PHE A 51 37.55 15.14 11.35
CA PHE A 51 37.21 15.28 12.76
C PHE A 51 37.27 13.90 13.42
N SER A 52 38.17 13.75 14.40
CA SER A 52 38.25 12.58 15.27
C SER A 52 37.08 12.58 16.27
N MET A 53 36.46 11.43 16.46
CA MET A 53 35.44 11.18 17.49
C MET A 53 35.99 10.21 18.56
N PRO A 54 35.55 10.33 19.81
CA PRO A 54 36.02 9.50 20.91
C PRO A 54 35.51 8.05 20.77
N SER A 55 36.44 7.14 20.95
CA SER A 55 36.28 5.69 20.95
C SER A 55 35.73 5.25 22.31
N ASP A 56 34.40 5.20 22.49
CA ASP A 56 33.73 4.42 23.55
C ASP A 56 32.21 4.40 23.35
N LEU A 57 31.70 3.57 22.42
CA LEU A 57 30.30 3.15 22.38
C LEU A 57 30.17 1.70 21.86
N PRO A 58 29.27 0.89 22.44
CA PRO A 58 29.16 -0.54 22.13
C PRO A 58 28.57 -0.80 20.73
N SER A 59 29.17 -1.76 20.01
CA SER A 59 28.85 -2.09 18.63
C SER A 59 27.60 -2.98 18.51
N TRP A 60 26.50 -2.39 18.05
CA TRP A 60 25.40 -3.10 17.37
C TRP A 60 25.41 -2.74 15.87
N PRO A 61 25.10 -3.68 14.96
CA PRO A 61 25.15 -3.42 13.54
C PRO A 61 23.91 -2.62 13.11
N CYS A 62 24.01 -1.29 13.15
CA CYS A 62 23.04 -0.42 12.48
C CYS A 62 23.42 -0.27 11.01
N ASP A 63 22.45 -0.54 10.13
CA ASP A 63 22.49 -0.27 8.69
C ASP A 63 23.02 1.16 8.41
N PRO A 64 24.04 1.33 7.54
CA PRO A 64 24.55 2.64 7.12
C PRO A 64 23.47 3.61 6.60
N GLN A 65 22.37 3.12 6.04
CA GLN A 65 21.24 3.95 5.62
C GLN A 65 20.46 4.52 6.81
N VAL A 66 20.24 3.71 7.86
CA VAL A 66 19.57 4.15 9.09
C VAL A 66 20.43 5.20 9.82
N ARG A 67 21.75 5.07 9.80
CA ARG A 67 22.66 6.11 10.33
C ARG A 67 22.58 7.42 9.54
N LYS A 68 22.45 7.36 8.20
CA LYS A 68 22.27 8.57 7.37
C LYS A 68 20.94 9.25 7.64
N GLU A 69 19.87 8.48 7.84
CA GLU A 69 18.54 9.02 8.07
C GLU A 69 18.39 9.62 9.49
N ILE A 70 18.91 8.94 10.53
CA ILE A 70 18.92 9.49 11.90
C ILE A 70 19.75 10.77 11.99
N ARG A 71 20.86 10.86 11.25
CA ARG A 71 21.69 12.08 11.19
C ARG A 71 20.94 13.23 10.51
N ARG A 72 20.22 12.95 9.42
CA ARG A 72 19.33 13.93 8.76
C ARG A 72 18.17 14.39 9.64
N SER A 73 17.53 13.50 10.38
CA SER A 73 16.41 13.84 11.27
C SER A 73 16.85 14.63 12.49
N ARG A 74 18.01 14.31 13.09
CA ARG A 74 18.58 15.08 14.22
C ARG A 74 19.08 16.46 13.77
N GLU A 75 19.70 16.57 12.60
CA GLU A 75 20.07 17.86 12.02
C GLU A 75 18.82 18.72 11.72
N TRP A 76 17.73 18.11 11.25
CA TRP A 76 16.46 18.83 11.00
C TRP A 76 15.81 19.40 12.27
N VAL A 77 15.76 18.64 13.37
CA VAL A 77 15.18 19.10 14.65
C VAL A 77 16.06 20.19 15.29
N VAL A 78 17.39 20.08 15.19
CA VAL A 78 18.33 21.09 15.71
C VAL A 78 18.25 22.37 14.87
N VAL A 79 18.16 22.28 13.55
CA VAL A 79 18.04 23.46 12.67
C VAL A 79 16.72 24.21 12.89
N ASN A 80 15.59 23.52 13.08
CA ASN A 80 14.30 24.19 13.35
C ASN A 80 14.22 24.78 14.77
N THR A 81 14.88 24.17 15.76
CA THR A 81 14.89 24.67 17.14
C THR A 81 15.83 25.87 17.31
N ILE A 82 16.92 25.93 16.55
CA ILE A 82 17.84 27.07 16.54
C ILE A 82 17.27 28.23 15.71
N ALA A 83 16.64 27.96 14.56
CA ALA A 83 16.06 28.99 13.69
C ALA A 83 14.89 29.77 14.35
N THR A 84 14.18 29.16 15.30
CA THR A 84 13.03 29.81 15.96
C THR A 84 13.40 30.58 17.24
N LYS A 85 14.55 30.31 17.86
CA LYS A 85 14.96 30.98 19.11
C LYS A 85 16.06 32.03 18.97
N THR A 86 16.81 32.06 17.86
CA THR A 86 17.95 32.99 17.74
C THR A 86 18.11 33.55 16.33
N LEU A 87 17.14 34.34 15.85
CA LEU A 87 17.34 35.18 14.66
C LEU A 87 16.94 36.62 14.95
N ARG A 88 17.88 37.37 15.56
CA ARG A 88 18.12 38.75 15.13
C ARG A 88 19.09 38.67 13.94
N PRO A 89 18.77 39.26 12.78
CA PRO A 89 19.58 39.09 11.57
C PRO A 89 20.83 39.97 11.64
N PRO A 90 21.97 39.47 11.15
CA PRO A 90 22.69 40.24 10.14
C PRO A 90 23.25 39.30 9.07
N PHE A 91 22.40 38.80 8.18
CA PHE A 91 22.87 38.20 6.93
C PHE A 91 22.17 38.87 5.76
N PRO A 92 22.74 39.96 5.21
CA PRO A 92 22.33 40.45 3.92
C PRO A 92 22.84 39.46 2.86
N ASN A 93 21.95 39.02 1.96
CA ASN A 93 22.27 38.40 0.67
C ASN A 93 22.40 36.86 0.58
N THR A 94 21.43 36.08 1.07
CA THR A 94 21.17 34.74 0.49
C THR A 94 19.70 34.51 0.12
N PRO A 95 19.17 35.21 -0.90
CA PRO A 95 17.80 34.98 -1.39
C PRO A 95 17.54 33.53 -1.83
N GLN A 96 18.57 32.75 -2.17
CA GLN A 96 18.44 31.37 -2.67
C GLN A 96 18.07 30.33 -1.60
N LEU A 97 18.52 30.49 -0.34
CA LEU A 97 18.22 29.53 0.73
C LEU A 97 16.77 29.66 1.21
N VAL A 98 16.26 30.89 1.30
CA VAL A 98 14.87 31.17 1.64
C VAL A 98 13.91 30.62 0.57
N THR A 99 14.25 30.74 -0.72
CA THR A 99 13.41 30.15 -1.79
C THR A 99 13.43 28.63 -1.75
N THR A 100 14.56 28.01 -1.39
CA THR A 100 14.68 26.55 -1.34
C THR A 100 13.91 25.98 -0.16
N LEU A 101 14.00 26.61 1.02
CA LEU A 101 13.21 26.23 2.20
C LEU A 101 11.71 26.45 1.97
N LEU A 102 11.29 27.58 1.40
CA LEU A 102 9.88 27.80 1.02
C LEU A 102 9.37 26.79 0.00
N ARG A 103 10.20 26.35 -0.97
CA ARG A 103 9.82 25.29 -1.92
C ARG A 103 9.70 23.91 -1.27
N ILE A 104 10.49 23.63 -0.23
CA ILE A 104 10.39 22.39 0.56
C ILE A 104 9.11 22.45 1.43
N GLN A 105 8.87 23.56 2.13
CA GLN A 105 7.65 23.80 2.92
C GLN A 105 6.39 23.66 2.04
N LEU A 106 6.37 24.32 0.88
CA LEU A 106 5.25 24.27 -0.08
C LEU A 106 5.08 22.89 -0.75
N ARG A 107 6.11 22.03 -0.76
CA ARG A 107 5.97 20.63 -1.23
C ARG A 107 5.34 19.74 -0.17
N VAL A 108 5.59 20.02 1.11
CA VAL A 108 4.95 19.31 2.24
C VAL A 108 3.48 19.72 2.37
N GLU A 109 3.15 21.00 2.15
CA GLU A 109 1.77 21.51 2.21
C GLU A 109 0.90 21.19 0.98
N LYS A 110 1.48 20.66 -0.10
CA LYS A 110 0.72 20.24 -1.29
C LYS A 110 0.22 18.80 -1.23
N ILE A 111 0.13 18.23 -0.03
CA ILE A 111 -0.82 17.14 0.21
C ILE A 111 -2.19 17.82 0.13
N GLN A 112 -2.79 17.75 -1.06
CA GLN A 112 -4.13 18.30 -1.29
C GLN A 112 -5.05 17.83 -0.17
N LEU A 113 -5.73 18.77 0.49
CA LEU A 113 -6.75 18.49 1.48
C LEU A 113 -7.68 17.42 0.91
N ILE A 114 -7.66 16.23 1.50
CA ILE A 114 -8.40 15.08 0.98
C ILE A 114 -9.87 15.35 1.30
N SER A 115 -10.68 15.58 0.26
CA SER A 115 -12.12 15.76 0.45
C SER A 115 -12.74 14.40 0.79
N VAL A 116 -13.26 14.28 2.01
CA VAL A 116 -14.01 13.10 2.46
C VAL A 116 -15.47 13.25 2.02
N PRO A 117 -16.02 12.31 1.22
CA PRO A 117 -17.42 12.37 0.79
C PRO A 117 -18.40 12.36 1.97
N THR A 118 -19.52 13.08 1.85
CA THR A 118 -20.56 13.13 2.89
C THR A 118 -21.08 11.75 3.29
N THR A 119 -21.21 10.83 2.33
CA THR A 119 -21.64 9.45 2.58
C THR A 119 -20.69 8.69 3.51
N VAL A 120 -19.38 8.95 3.41
CA VAL A 120 -18.37 8.37 4.31
C VAL A 120 -18.46 9.00 5.69
N GLN A 121 -18.65 10.33 5.75
CA GLN A 121 -18.83 11.03 7.03
C GLN A 121 -20.07 10.53 7.78
N GLU A 122 -21.20 10.36 7.10
CA GLU A 122 -22.44 9.83 7.68
C GLU A 122 -22.24 8.39 8.19
N LEU A 123 -21.56 7.56 7.41
CA LEU A 123 -21.23 6.19 7.78
C LEU A 123 -20.39 6.14 9.05
N LEU A 124 -19.33 6.95 9.14
CA LEU A 124 -18.45 7.00 10.31
C LEU A 124 -19.12 7.66 11.53
N LYS A 125 -19.97 8.67 11.33
CA LYS A 125 -20.77 9.29 12.41
C LYS A 125 -21.73 8.32 13.08
N SER A 126 -22.16 7.26 12.38
CA SER A 126 -23.01 6.21 12.97
C SER A 126 -22.32 5.39 14.05
N ARG A 127 -20.98 5.46 14.16
CA ARG A 127 -20.14 4.70 15.10
C ARG A 127 -20.43 3.19 15.12
N LYS A 128 -20.84 2.65 13.98
CA LYS A 128 -21.00 1.21 13.78
C LYS A 128 -19.66 0.58 13.40
N PRO A 129 -19.42 -0.70 13.76
CA PRO A 129 -18.25 -1.44 13.30
C PRO A 129 -18.05 -1.25 11.80
N THR A 130 -16.92 -0.66 11.41
CA THR A 130 -16.62 -0.29 10.03
C THR A 130 -15.20 -0.72 9.72
N ARG A 131 -15.02 -1.33 8.55
CA ARG A 131 -13.71 -1.75 8.06
C ARG A 131 -13.12 -0.70 7.15
N ILE A 132 -11.88 -0.29 7.42
CA ILE A 132 -11.12 0.63 6.60
C ILE A 132 -10.10 -0.17 5.79
N ALA A 133 -10.24 -0.14 4.47
CA ALA A 133 -9.27 -0.68 3.53
C ALA A 133 -8.36 0.46 3.06
N VAL A 134 -7.06 0.37 3.35
CA VAL A 134 -6.06 1.38 2.97
C VAL A 134 -5.15 0.82 1.91
N PHE A 135 -5.00 1.56 0.82
CA PHE A 135 -4.21 1.21 -0.33
C PHE A 135 -3.04 2.20 -0.40
N VAL A 136 -1.81 1.73 -0.18
CA VAL A 136 -0.61 2.58 -0.20
C VAL A 136 0.24 2.21 -1.39
N ARG A 137 0.17 3.02 -2.46
CA ARG A 137 0.94 2.76 -3.69
C ARG A 137 2.42 3.01 -3.45
N THR A 138 3.29 2.32 -4.18
CA THR A 138 4.75 2.47 -4.02
C THR A 138 5.29 3.89 -4.18
N LYS A 139 4.57 4.73 -4.94
CA LYS A 139 4.93 6.13 -5.18
C LYS A 139 4.32 7.10 -4.15
N SER A 140 3.50 6.61 -3.23
CA SER A 140 2.96 7.38 -2.12
C SER A 140 4.09 7.74 -1.14
N PRO A 141 4.08 8.94 -0.55
CA PRO A 141 5.01 9.26 0.53
C PRO A 141 4.85 8.32 1.74
N LEU A 142 3.67 7.71 1.92
CA LEU A 142 3.39 6.80 3.03
C LEU A 142 3.93 5.38 2.86
N HIS A 143 4.41 5.00 1.67
CA HIS A 143 4.81 3.60 1.42
C HIS A 143 5.99 3.15 2.31
N SER A 144 6.91 4.05 2.63
CA SER A 144 8.04 3.75 3.51
C SER A 144 7.72 3.87 5.00
N HIS A 145 6.48 4.22 5.36
CA HIS A 145 6.08 4.41 6.75
C HIS A 145 5.71 3.06 7.39
N PRO A 146 5.95 2.88 8.71
CA PRO A 146 5.49 1.71 9.42
C PRO A 146 3.95 1.61 9.42
N PRO A 147 3.38 0.39 9.60
CA PRO A 147 1.94 0.17 9.54
C PRO A 147 1.12 1.10 10.46
N ASP A 148 1.60 1.35 11.69
CA ASP A 148 0.91 2.21 12.65
C ASP A 148 0.79 3.65 12.18
N GLU A 149 1.81 4.17 11.47
CA GLU A 149 1.78 5.51 10.89
C GLU A 149 0.82 5.58 9.70
N VAL A 150 0.70 4.51 8.91
CA VAL A 150 -0.28 4.41 7.83
C VAL A 150 -1.71 4.39 8.40
N VAL A 151 -1.96 3.61 9.45
CA VAL A 151 -3.26 3.56 10.14
C VAL A 151 -3.59 4.93 10.74
N LYS A 152 -2.64 5.56 11.42
CA LYS A 152 -2.80 6.91 11.98
C LYS A 152 -3.12 7.93 10.88
N ALA A 153 -2.41 7.89 9.76
CA ALA A 153 -2.67 8.77 8.63
C ALA A 153 -4.07 8.55 8.03
N ALA A 154 -4.52 7.30 7.93
CA ALA A 154 -5.87 6.96 7.49
C ALA A 154 -6.94 7.47 8.47
N CYS A 155 -6.77 7.27 9.78
CA CYS A 155 -7.67 7.82 10.79
C CYS A 155 -7.71 9.34 10.75
N SER A 156 -6.56 10.02 10.63
CA SER A 156 -6.51 11.48 10.47
C SER A 156 -7.18 11.97 9.19
N THR A 157 -7.05 11.22 8.09
CA THR A 157 -7.71 11.55 6.82
C THR A 157 -9.23 11.44 6.91
N LEU A 158 -9.73 10.56 7.79
CA LEU A 158 -11.15 10.28 7.98
C LEU A 158 -11.76 11.02 9.18
N ASP A 159 -11.01 11.89 9.84
CA ASP A 159 -11.39 12.57 11.10
C ASP A 159 -11.83 11.60 12.21
N ILE A 160 -11.21 10.41 12.27
CA ILE A 160 -11.50 9.40 13.30
C ILE A 160 -10.59 9.65 14.51
N PRO A 161 -11.15 9.88 15.71
CA PRO A 161 -10.34 10.01 16.92
C PRO A 161 -9.67 8.67 17.25
N ILE A 162 -8.42 8.68 17.72
CA ILE A 162 -7.67 7.46 18.08
C ILE A 162 -7.72 7.24 19.60
N ILE A 163 -8.88 7.43 20.22
CA ILE A 163 -9.05 7.37 21.69
C ILE A 163 -10.33 6.62 22.02
N GLY A 164 -10.27 5.69 22.98
CA GLY A 164 -11.44 4.95 23.49
C GLY A 164 -11.96 3.90 22.49
N ASP A 165 -13.28 3.81 22.33
CA ASP A 165 -13.98 2.79 21.53
C ASP A 165 -13.71 2.87 20.02
N SER A 166 -13.05 3.93 19.55
CA SER A 166 -12.63 4.11 18.17
C SER A 166 -11.23 3.58 17.87
N HIS A 167 -10.60 2.89 18.83
CA HIS A 167 -9.24 2.39 18.65
C HIS A 167 -9.17 1.49 17.41
N PRO A 168 -8.38 1.89 16.39
CA PRO A 168 -8.27 1.10 15.17
C PRO A 168 -7.60 -0.23 15.51
N THR A 169 -8.19 -1.32 15.06
CA THR A 169 -7.62 -2.67 15.22
C THR A 169 -7.10 -3.13 13.87
N LEU A 170 -5.77 -3.09 13.69
CA LEU A 170 -5.13 -3.51 12.45
C LEU A 170 -5.22 -5.02 12.29
N LEU A 171 -5.87 -5.48 11.21
CA LEU A 171 -6.18 -6.89 10.99
C LEU A 171 -5.25 -7.54 9.98
N VAL A 172 -5.09 -6.93 8.80
CA VAL A 172 -4.35 -7.53 7.68
C VAL A 172 -3.39 -6.51 7.07
N ILE A 173 -2.21 -6.99 6.70
CA ILE A 173 -1.23 -6.28 5.88
C ILE A 173 -0.83 -7.20 4.74
N GLU A 174 -1.17 -6.85 3.50
CA GLU A 174 -0.66 -7.51 2.30
C GLU A 174 0.31 -6.59 1.57
N LYS A 175 1.55 -7.04 1.37
CA LYS A 175 2.55 -6.31 0.60
C LYS A 175 2.63 -6.82 -0.82
N TRP A 176 2.61 -5.91 -1.78
CA TRP A 176 2.79 -6.21 -3.21
C TRP A 176 3.83 -5.27 -3.82
N ASP A 177 4.45 -5.69 -4.92
CA ASP A 177 5.49 -4.93 -5.64
C ASP A 177 5.11 -3.49 -6.00
N ARG A 178 3.82 -3.16 -6.06
CA ARG A 178 3.30 -1.85 -6.49
C ARG A 178 2.37 -1.20 -5.48
N LEU A 179 1.99 -1.90 -4.41
CA LEU A 179 0.90 -1.52 -3.53
C LEU A 179 0.96 -2.33 -2.22
N ASP A 180 0.92 -1.64 -1.09
CA ASP A 180 0.60 -2.28 0.19
C ASP A 180 -0.89 -2.08 0.48
N ILE A 181 -1.53 -3.12 0.98
CA ILE A 181 -2.95 -3.13 1.36
C ILE A 181 -3.03 -3.37 2.86
N PHE A 182 -3.74 -2.50 3.56
CA PHE A 182 -4.02 -2.63 4.98
C PHE A 182 -5.53 -2.76 5.17
N ALA A 183 -5.96 -3.60 6.08
CA ALA A 183 -7.34 -3.64 6.54
C ALA A 183 -7.35 -3.52 8.07
N PHE A 184 -8.11 -2.56 8.58
CA PHE A 184 -8.31 -2.39 10.02
C PHE A 184 -9.77 -2.05 10.31
N ASP A 185 -10.24 -2.44 11.48
CA ASP A 185 -11.59 -2.13 11.92
C ASP A 185 -11.57 -0.94 12.87
N VAL A 186 -12.59 -0.07 12.75
CA VAL A 186 -12.90 1.01 13.69
C VAL A 186 -14.28 0.79 14.28
N TYR A 187 -14.47 1.23 15.53
CA TYR A 187 -15.71 1.03 16.29
C TYR A 187 -16.14 -0.44 16.43
N HIS A 188 -15.18 -1.38 16.39
CA HIS A 188 -15.42 -2.82 16.45
C HIS A 188 -14.90 -3.40 17.77
N THR A 189 -15.51 -2.99 18.89
CA THR A 189 -15.09 -3.40 20.25
C THR A 189 -15.28 -4.89 20.55
N ALA A 190 -16.18 -5.55 19.82
CA ALA A 190 -16.52 -6.97 19.98
C ALA A 190 -15.80 -7.89 18.98
N TYR A 191 -14.64 -7.48 18.44
CA TYR A 191 -13.88 -8.33 17.53
C TYR A 191 -13.47 -9.64 18.23
N ASN A 192 -13.90 -10.77 17.67
CA ASN A 192 -13.64 -12.09 18.24
C ASN A 192 -12.81 -12.95 17.27
N PRO A 193 -11.51 -13.20 17.56
CA PRO A 193 -10.64 -14.05 16.75
C PRO A 193 -11.14 -15.49 16.57
N SER A 194 -11.96 -16.01 17.48
CA SER A 194 -12.50 -17.37 17.31
C SER A 194 -13.46 -17.45 16.11
N THR A 195 -14.25 -16.40 15.85
CA THR A 195 -15.28 -16.36 14.80
C THR A 195 -14.86 -15.56 13.56
N ALA A 196 -13.74 -14.85 13.60
CA ALA A 196 -13.33 -13.92 12.53
C ALA A 196 -12.89 -14.59 11.21
N HIS A 197 -12.82 -15.93 11.16
CA HIS A 197 -12.65 -16.71 9.94
C HIS A 197 -13.94 -16.84 9.10
N HIS A 198 -15.09 -16.39 9.61
CA HIS A 198 -16.32 -16.29 8.84
C HIS A 198 -16.43 -14.92 8.14
N GLU A 199 -17.10 -14.89 6.98
CA GLU A 199 -17.38 -13.65 6.26
C GLU A 199 -18.17 -12.68 7.14
N ALA A 200 -17.57 -11.53 7.45
CA ALA A 200 -18.26 -10.45 8.15
C ALA A 200 -19.05 -9.59 7.16
N SER A 201 -20.20 -9.06 7.58
CA SER A 201 -20.99 -8.11 6.77
C SER A 201 -20.75 -6.65 7.18
N LEU A 202 -19.49 -6.27 7.38
CA LEU A 202 -19.13 -4.91 7.80
C LEU A 202 -19.17 -3.92 6.61
N PRO A 203 -19.65 -2.68 6.79
CA PRO A 203 -19.43 -1.61 5.82
C PRO A 203 -17.92 -1.38 5.63
N VAL A 204 -17.53 -1.05 4.41
CA VAL A 204 -16.12 -0.82 4.06
C VAL A 204 -15.93 0.61 3.53
N VAL A 205 -14.89 1.29 4.02
CA VAL A 205 -14.40 2.57 3.47
C VAL A 205 -13.04 2.32 2.85
N LEU A 206 -12.84 2.80 1.62
CA LEU A 206 -11.55 2.75 0.94
C LEU A 206 -10.81 4.08 1.11
N VAL A 207 -9.53 4.01 1.46
CA VAL A 207 -8.57 5.10 1.41
C VAL A 207 -7.40 4.71 0.50
N ASP A 208 -7.31 5.27 -0.70
CA ASP A 208 -6.22 5.01 -1.67
C ASP A 208 -5.24 6.18 -1.69
N TYR A 209 -4.03 5.96 -1.16
CA TYR A 209 -2.92 6.89 -1.17
C TYR A 209 -2.05 6.71 -2.43
N GLY A 210 -2.15 7.67 -3.34
CA GLY A 210 -1.33 7.74 -4.54
C GLY A 210 -0.13 8.68 -4.43
N LYS A 211 0.59 8.87 -5.55
CA LYS A 211 1.77 9.77 -5.61
C LYS A 211 1.42 11.25 -5.37
N ARG A 212 0.25 11.67 -5.87
CA ARG A 212 -0.13 13.10 -5.94
C ARG A 212 -1.51 13.38 -5.38
N TYR A 213 -2.38 12.38 -5.39
CA TYR A 213 -3.75 12.47 -4.94
C TYR A 213 -4.05 11.25 -4.09
N SER A 214 -4.94 11.44 -3.13
CA SER A 214 -5.53 10.39 -2.34
C SER A 214 -7.03 10.36 -2.59
N VAL A 215 -7.64 9.18 -2.53
CA VAL A 215 -9.06 8.99 -2.78
C VAL A 215 -9.70 8.36 -1.55
N VAL A 216 -10.80 8.93 -1.09
CA VAL A 216 -11.64 8.36 -0.04
C VAL A 216 -13.02 8.08 -0.61
N LYS A 217 -13.55 6.88 -0.38
CA LYS A 217 -14.91 6.52 -0.81
C LYS A 217 -15.52 5.42 0.05
N ALA A 218 -16.84 5.43 0.16
CA ALA A 218 -17.59 4.27 0.63
C ALA A 218 -17.50 3.14 -0.42
N ALA A 219 -17.29 1.92 0.02
CA ALA A 219 -17.26 0.75 -0.85
C ALA A 219 -18.65 0.45 -1.41
N GLY A 220 -18.69 0.00 -2.67
CA GLY A 220 -19.88 -0.67 -3.21
C GLY A 220 -19.98 -2.10 -2.68
N ALA A 221 -21.17 -2.70 -2.73
CA ALA A 221 -21.47 -4.01 -2.15
C ALA A 221 -20.49 -5.12 -2.58
N GLN A 222 -20.10 -5.16 -3.86
CA GLN A 222 -19.16 -6.16 -4.37
C GLN A 222 -17.76 -6.01 -3.73
N PHE A 223 -17.23 -4.79 -3.68
CA PHE A 223 -15.92 -4.53 -3.08
C PHE A 223 -15.93 -4.74 -1.57
N GLN A 224 -17.02 -4.35 -0.91
CA GLN A 224 -17.24 -4.61 0.51
C GLN A 224 -17.18 -6.12 0.81
N LYS A 225 -17.90 -6.93 0.02
CA LYS A 225 -17.87 -8.39 0.12
C LYS A 225 -16.47 -8.95 -0.09
N GLU A 226 -15.75 -8.50 -1.11
CA GLU A 226 -14.39 -8.96 -1.40
C GLU A 226 -13.42 -8.66 -0.25
N VAL A 227 -13.45 -7.45 0.32
CA VAL A 227 -12.60 -7.08 1.46
C VAL A 227 -12.94 -7.92 2.70
N ASN A 228 -14.21 -8.16 2.96
CA ASN A 228 -14.62 -8.97 4.11
C ASN A 228 -14.23 -10.45 3.97
N ILE A 229 -14.38 -11.01 2.76
CA ILE A 229 -13.91 -12.36 2.45
C ILE A 229 -12.38 -12.44 2.57
N ALA A 230 -11.64 -11.43 2.10
CA ALA A 230 -10.18 -11.42 2.18
C ALA A 230 -9.69 -11.46 3.64
N VAL A 231 -10.25 -10.62 4.52
CA VAL A 231 -9.88 -10.64 5.94
C VAL A 231 -10.22 -11.98 6.60
N ALA A 232 -11.41 -12.52 6.34
CA ALA A 232 -11.82 -13.83 6.86
C ALA A 232 -10.90 -14.95 6.37
N ARG A 233 -10.46 -14.88 5.10
CA ARG A 233 -9.52 -15.81 4.50
C ARG A 233 -8.14 -15.72 5.14
N GLU A 234 -7.60 -14.53 5.39
CA GLU A 234 -6.31 -14.42 6.08
C GLU A 234 -6.37 -14.99 7.50
N HIS A 235 -7.51 -14.82 8.18
CA HIS A 235 -7.75 -15.47 9.46
C HIS A 235 -7.77 -17.00 9.35
N ASP A 236 -8.45 -17.54 8.34
CA ASP A 236 -8.50 -18.99 8.08
C ASP A 236 -7.12 -19.56 7.76
N LEU A 237 -6.31 -18.84 6.97
CA LEU A 237 -4.98 -19.28 6.57
C LEU A 237 -3.97 -19.29 7.72
N ASN A 238 -4.02 -18.31 8.63
CA ASN A 238 -3.03 -18.18 9.70
C ASN A 238 -3.27 -19.12 10.91
N GLY A 239 -4.49 -19.64 11.07
CA GLY A 239 -4.79 -20.70 12.05
C GLY A 239 -5.62 -20.27 13.26
N TRP A 240 -5.79 -21.19 14.22
CA TRP A 240 -6.64 -20.98 15.40
C TRP A 240 -6.07 -19.94 16.37
N ASP A 241 -4.77 -20.03 16.65
CA ASP A 241 -4.09 -19.22 17.66
C ASP A 241 -3.45 -17.94 17.10
N ALA A 242 -3.59 -17.69 15.80
CA ALA A 242 -2.98 -16.52 15.17
C ALA A 242 -3.75 -15.24 15.51
N THR A 243 -3.04 -14.28 16.08
CA THR A 243 -3.56 -12.94 16.38
C THR A 243 -3.17 -11.94 15.30
N PRO A 244 -4.05 -10.99 14.96
CA PRO A 244 -3.70 -9.93 14.02
C PRO A 244 -2.57 -9.02 14.57
N PRO A 245 -1.84 -8.31 13.70
CA PRO A 245 -2.04 -8.23 12.26
C PRO A 245 -1.51 -9.48 11.51
N TYR A 246 -2.30 -9.99 10.57
CA TYR A 246 -1.91 -11.03 9.62
C TYR A 246 -1.10 -10.40 8.50
N ILE A 247 0.18 -10.79 8.37
CA ILE A 247 1.10 -10.18 7.41
C ILE A 247 1.38 -11.17 6.29
N VAL A 248 1.12 -10.75 5.05
CA VAL A 248 1.40 -11.51 3.84
C VAL A 248 2.31 -10.68 2.95
N ASP A 249 3.46 -11.25 2.58
CA ASP A 249 4.42 -10.58 1.71
C ASP A 249 4.49 -11.28 0.34
N HIS A 250 3.94 -10.62 -0.68
CA HIS A 250 3.99 -11.09 -2.06
C HIS A 250 5.15 -10.50 -2.86
N THR A 251 6.03 -9.70 -2.26
CA THR A 251 7.20 -9.10 -2.94
C THR A 251 8.38 -10.06 -3.07
N GLY A 252 8.37 -11.12 -2.26
CA GLY A 252 9.40 -12.15 -2.27
C GLY A 252 9.30 -13.10 -3.47
N THR A 253 10.40 -13.78 -3.77
CA THR A 253 10.42 -14.88 -4.76
C THR A 253 9.70 -16.13 -4.28
N ARG A 254 9.46 -16.24 -2.97
CA ARG A 254 8.78 -17.37 -2.34
C ARG A 254 7.30 -17.03 -2.17
N VAL A 255 6.45 -17.99 -2.56
CA VAL A 255 5.01 -17.92 -2.30
C VAL A 255 4.79 -17.92 -0.77
N PRO A 256 3.91 -17.07 -0.22
CA PRO A 256 3.56 -17.11 1.18
C PRO A 256 3.11 -18.51 1.61
N THR A 257 3.73 -19.01 2.67
CA THR A 257 3.42 -20.32 3.24
C THR A 257 2.72 -20.14 4.58
N TYR A 258 1.61 -20.84 4.75
CA TYR A 258 0.80 -20.78 5.95
C TYR A 258 0.87 -22.14 6.65
N PRO A 259 1.64 -22.27 7.74
CA PRO A 259 1.96 -23.57 8.32
C PRO A 259 0.77 -24.24 9.02
N ASN A 260 -0.26 -23.47 9.41
CA ASN A 260 -1.37 -23.97 10.22
C ASN A 260 -2.74 -23.39 9.78
N PRO A 261 -3.23 -23.68 8.57
CA PRO A 261 -4.56 -23.20 8.14
C PRO A 261 -5.67 -23.92 8.94
N ARG A 262 -6.72 -23.17 9.33
CA ARG A 262 -7.90 -23.73 10.02
C ARG A 262 -8.66 -24.70 9.13
N SER A 263 -8.90 -24.33 7.88
CA SER A 263 -9.61 -25.17 6.92
C SER A 263 -8.67 -26.12 6.17
N LEU A 264 -8.84 -27.42 6.41
CA LEU A 264 -8.14 -28.50 5.68
C LEU A 264 -8.49 -28.57 4.18
N ILE A 265 -9.55 -27.86 3.76
CA ILE A 265 -9.97 -27.78 2.34
C ILE A 265 -8.85 -27.20 1.48
N THR A 266 -8.01 -26.32 2.04
CA THR A 266 -6.87 -25.71 1.33
C THR A 266 -5.73 -26.70 1.04
N LEU A 267 -5.66 -27.82 1.78
CA LEU A 267 -4.67 -28.89 1.57
C LEU A 267 -5.03 -29.87 0.45
N ARG A 268 -6.26 -29.82 -0.11
CA ARG A 268 -6.66 -30.66 -1.25
C ARG A 268 -6.14 -30.16 -2.60
N SER A 269 -5.01 -29.46 -2.64
CA SER A 269 -4.44 -29.02 -3.91
C SER A 269 -3.69 -30.17 -4.61
N LYS A 270 -4.40 -30.72 -5.60
CA LYS A 270 -3.95 -31.54 -6.73
C LYS A 270 -3.64 -33.01 -6.38
N PRO A 271 -4.48 -34.00 -6.76
CA PRO A 271 -3.95 -35.34 -6.96
C PRO A 271 -2.78 -35.18 -7.94
N ALA A 272 -1.64 -35.80 -7.62
CA ALA A 272 -0.55 -35.92 -8.56
C ALA A 272 -1.17 -36.41 -9.88
N VAL A 273 -1.17 -35.54 -10.89
CA VAL A 273 -1.38 -36.00 -12.26
C VAL A 273 -0.17 -36.90 -12.48
N GLN A 274 -0.34 -38.19 -12.22
CA GLN A 274 0.53 -39.20 -12.77
C GLN A 274 0.48 -38.93 -14.27
N SER A 275 1.61 -38.50 -14.80
CA SER A 275 1.88 -38.52 -16.22
C SER A 275 1.82 -39.98 -16.65
N GLU A 276 0.61 -40.50 -16.85
CA GLU A 276 0.44 -41.69 -17.66
C GLU A 276 0.64 -41.24 -19.10
N ASP A 277 1.80 -41.65 -19.62
CA ASP A 277 2.14 -41.64 -21.02
C ASP A 277 1.01 -42.26 -21.83
N LEU A 278 0.10 -41.42 -22.34
CA LEU A 278 -0.79 -41.81 -23.42
C LEU A 278 0.08 -41.91 -24.68
N HIS A 279 0.60 -43.11 -24.87
CA HIS A 279 1.10 -43.62 -26.12
C HIS A 279 -0.03 -43.49 -27.16
N PHE A 280 0.07 -42.45 -27.99
CA PHE A 280 -0.77 -42.26 -29.15
C PHE A 280 -0.24 -43.18 -30.24
N GLU A 281 -0.70 -44.44 -30.23
CA GLU A 281 -0.52 -45.33 -31.37
C GLU A 281 -1.45 -44.82 -32.48
N ASP A 282 -0.83 -44.26 -33.51
CA ASP A 282 -1.41 -44.11 -34.84
C ASP A 282 -1.88 -45.48 -35.33
N GLU A 283 -3.19 -45.69 -35.48
CA GLU A 283 -3.66 -46.72 -36.41
C GLU A 283 -4.74 -46.20 -37.35
N VAL A 284 -4.21 -45.77 -38.49
CA VAL A 284 -4.80 -45.68 -39.82
C VAL A 284 -5.63 -46.93 -40.16
N SER A 285 -6.92 -46.77 -40.53
CA SER A 285 -7.50 -47.31 -41.78
C SER A 285 -9.01 -47.59 -41.74
N ARG A 286 -9.63 -47.32 -42.91
CA ARG A 286 -10.87 -47.92 -43.48
C ARG A 286 -12.19 -47.44 -42.86
N SER A 287 -13.28 -47.27 -43.59
CA SER A 287 -13.62 -47.39 -45.02
C SER A 287 -15.02 -46.78 -45.19
N ALA A 288 -15.24 -45.97 -46.23
CA ALA A 288 -16.16 -46.22 -47.33
C ALA A 288 -17.65 -46.49 -47.02
N GLY A 289 -18.52 -45.77 -47.74
CA GLY A 289 -19.92 -46.13 -48.03
C GLY A 289 -20.92 -45.30 -47.23
N GLY A 290 -21.55 -44.29 -47.82
CA GLY A 290 -22.81 -44.46 -48.58
C GLY A 290 -23.96 -43.91 -47.70
N VAL A 291 -25.13 -43.45 -48.14
CA VAL A 291 -25.86 -43.42 -49.42
C VAL A 291 -26.86 -42.25 -49.30
N PHE A 292 -27.24 -41.69 -50.45
CA PHE A 292 -28.30 -40.70 -50.69
C PHE A 292 -29.70 -41.08 -50.18
N ALA A 293 -30.53 -40.07 -49.82
CA ALA A 293 -31.95 -39.88 -50.21
C ALA A 293 -32.48 -38.63 -49.45
N THR A 294 -32.72 -37.50 -50.15
CA THR A 294 -34.05 -36.94 -50.56
C THR A 294 -35.07 -36.80 -49.45
#